data_AF-A0A534A521-F1
#
_entry.id   AF-A0A534A521-F1
#
_cell.length_a   1.000
_cell.length_b   1.000
_cell.length_c   1.000
_cell.angle_alpha   90.00
_cell.angle_beta   90.00
_cell.angle_gamma   90.00
#
_symmetry.space_group_name_H-M   'P 1'
#
loop_
_entity.id
_entity.type
_entity.pdbx_description
1 polymer ?
#
loop_
_entity_poly.entity_id
_entity_poly.type
_entity_poly.pdbx_seq_one_letter_code
_entity_poly.pdbx_strand_id
1 'polypeptide(L)'
;MTEPTWFSEQHDYSGSSIGFRVSAKLHEEKTPFQSIAIYDTTDWGKLMVIDGCMMVTTRDNFFYHEMMSHPALYTHANPQKVVVIGGGDCGTLREVLRHKSVTSAVQVEIDERVTRLAEKYFPELCESNSDPRAQLLFIDGIKWMAEAQPGSIDVIIIDSTDPIGPAEGLFNAAFYASCLKALKPDGIIVQQSESPLAHLPLLTDIRNAMTTAGFQSLRTLCFPQPCYPTGWWSATLARKRGSLDTFREADAAAKPFATQYYNLDMHHAALAQPEFLKRAFGA
;
A
#
# COMPACT_ATOMS: atom_id res chain seq x y z
N MET A 1 -19.10 -24.02 -24.94
CA MET A 1 -18.51 -22.87 -24.22
C MET A 1 -19.06 -22.94 -22.81
N THR A 2 -18.20 -23.11 -21.81
CA THR A 2 -18.62 -23.02 -20.40
C THR A 2 -19.22 -21.64 -20.17
N GLU A 3 -20.34 -21.56 -19.46
CA GLU A 3 -20.94 -20.26 -19.14
C GLU A 3 -19.92 -19.40 -18.40
N PRO A 4 -19.84 -18.09 -18.71
CA PRO A 4 -18.94 -17.19 -18.00
C PRO A 4 -19.28 -17.19 -16.51
N THR A 5 -18.32 -17.60 -15.68
CA THR A 5 -18.44 -17.55 -14.23
C THR A 5 -17.98 -16.19 -13.73
N TRP A 6 -18.49 -15.78 -12.58
CA TRP A 6 -18.08 -14.56 -11.88
C TRP A 6 -17.27 -14.96 -10.65
N PHE A 7 -16.16 -14.28 -10.41
CA PHE A 7 -15.56 -14.21 -9.08
C PHE A 7 -16.15 -12.97 -8.39
N SER A 8 -16.67 -13.15 -7.17
CA SER A 8 -17.23 -12.07 -6.37
C SER A 8 -16.63 -12.08 -4.98
N GLU A 9 -16.09 -10.94 -4.57
CA GLU A 9 -15.66 -10.68 -3.21
C GLU A 9 -16.84 -10.10 -2.42
N GLN A 10 -17.23 -10.79 -1.35
CA GLN A 10 -18.34 -10.39 -0.50
C GLN A 10 -17.83 -9.55 0.67
N HIS A 11 -18.49 -8.43 0.90
CA HIS A 11 -18.11 -7.46 1.92
C HIS A 11 -19.21 -7.39 2.97
N ASP A 12 -19.28 -8.43 3.80
CA ASP A 12 -20.35 -8.61 4.79
C ASP A 12 -20.50 -7.40 5.72
N TYR A 13 -19.39 -6.77 6.12
CA TYR A 13 -19.39 -5.56 6.95
C TYR A 13 -20.22 -4.41 6.36
N SER A 14 -20.16 -4.23 5.04
CA SER A 14 -20.87 -3.17 4.32
C SER A 14 -22.17 -3.65 3.65
N GLY A 15 -22.46 -4.96 3.72
CA GLY A 15 -23.57 -5.57 2.98
C GLY A 15 -23.46 -5.40 1.47
N SER A 16 -22.24 -5.36 0.92
CA SER A 16 -21.99 -5.14 -0.50
C SER A 16 -21.09 -6.23 -1.11
N SER A 17 -20.93 -6.21 -2.43
CA SER A 17 -19.98 -7.09 -3.11
C SER A 17 -19.45 -6.42 -4.38
N ILE A 18 -18.25 -6.81 -4.78
CA ILE A 18 -17.68 -6.50 -6.09
C ILE A 18 -17.34 -7.81 -6.78
N GLY A 19 -17.53 -7.87 -8.10
CA GLY A 19 -17.24 -9.07 -8.85
C GLY A 19 -16.81 -8.80 -10.27
N PHE A 20 -15.97 -9.69 -10.78
CA PHE A 20 -15.46 -9.67 -12.14
C PHE A 20 -15.77 -10.98 -12.84
N ARG A 21 -16.13 -10.87 -14.12
CA ARG A 21 -16.31 -12.03 -14.98
C ARG A 21 -14.97 -12.65 -15.27
N VAL A 22 -14.83 -13.94 -14.95
CA VAL A 22 -13.62 -14.72 -15.13
C VAL A 22 -13.74 -15.68 -16.30
N SER A 23 -12.63 -15.84 -17.03
CA SER A 23 -12.49 -16.79 -18.11
C SER A 23 -11.91 -18.12 -17.61
N ALA A 24 -11.02 -18.06 -16.62
CA ALA A 24 -10.39 -19.23 -16.01
C ALA A 24 -9.81 -18.92 -14.62
N LYS A 25 -9.69 -19.96 -13.77
CA LYS A 25 -8.81 -19.95 -12.59
C LYS A 25 -7.46 -20.52 -13.03
N LEU A 26 -6.42 -19.68 -13.04
CA LEU A 26 -5.09 -20.00 -13.54
C LEU A 26 -4.22 -20.68 -12.49
N HIS A 27 -4.44 -20.33 -11.22
CA HIS A 27 -3.69 -20.86 -10.08
C HIS A 27 -4.55 -20.86 -8.83
N GLU A 28 -4.31 -21.81 -7.94
CA GLU A 28 -4.85 -21.83 -6.58
C GLU A 28 -3.88 -22.63 -5.70
N GLU A 29 -3.49 -22.06 -4.57
CA GLU A 29 -2.71 -22.76 -3.55
C GLU A 29 -3.05 -22.25 -2.15
N LYS A 30 -2.71 -23.06 -1.14
CA LYS A 30 -2.77 -22.67 0.26
C LYS A 30 -1.36 -22.78 0.86
N THR A 31 -0.86 -21.68 1.38
CA THR A 31 0.43 -21.57 2.06
C THR A 31 0.22 -21.72 3.58
N PRO A 32 1.29 -21.75 4.39
CA PRO A 32 1.16 -21.65 5.84
C PRO A 32 0.50 -20.36 6.33
N PHE A 33 0.43 -19.31 5.48
CA PHE A 33 -0.06 -17.99 5.85
C PHE A 33 -1.49 -17.73 5.36
N GLN A 34 -1.80 -18.11 4.12
CA GLN A 34 -3.03 -17.72 3.44
C GLN A 34 -3.37 -18.63 2.26
N SER A 35 -4.57 -18.46 1.70
CA SER A 35 -4.94 -18.99 0.39
C SER A 35 -4.69 -17.95 -0.70
N ILE A 36 -4.12 -18.38 -1.83
CA ILE A 36 -3.80 -17.51 -2.97
C ILE A 36 -4.42 -18.11 -4.22
N ALA A 37 -5.18 -17.31 -4.96
CA ALA A 37 -5.74 -17.69 -6.24
C ALA A 37 -5.44 -16.63 -7.31
N ILE A 38 -5.22 -17.10 -8.54
CA ILE A 38 -5.01 -16.23 -9.70
C ILE A 38 -6.11 -16.54 -10.72
N TYR A 39 -6.82 -15.51 -11.15
CA TYR A 39 -7.87 -15.62 -12.15
C TYR A 39 -7.47 -14.86 -13.41
N ASP A 40 -7.91 -15.39 -14.56
CA ASP A 40 -7.97 -14.63 -15.79
C ASP A 40 -9.34 -13.98 -15.89
N THR A 41 -9.40 -12.66 -15.89
CA THR A 41 -10.65 -11.92 -16.06
C THR A 41 -10.86 -11.55 -17.53
N THR A 42 -12.08 -11.16 -17.87
CA THR A 42 -12.41 -10.76 -19.25
C THR A 42 -11.91 -9.36 -19.60
N ASP A 43 -12.06 -8.38 -18.70
CA ASP A 43 -11.80 -6.96 -18.99
C ASP A 43 -10.73 -6.31 -18.08
N TRP A 44 -10.30 -7.00 -17.02
CA TRP A 44 -9.40 -6.48 -15.98
C TRP A 44 -7.98 -7.09 -16.02
N GLY A 45 -7.73 -7.98 -16.98
CA GLY A 45 -6.50 -8.76 -17.08
C GLY A 45 -6.43 -9.84 -15.99
N LYS A 46 -5.25 -10.03 -15.39
CA LYS A 46 -5.08 -11.01 -14.32
C LYS A 46 -5.58 -10.42 -13.00
N LEU A 47 -6.17 -11.26 -12.16
CA LEU A 47 -6.62 -10.90 -10.81
C LEU A 47 -5.94 -11.83 -9.80
N MET A 48 -5.27 -11.25 -8.81
CA MET A 48 -4.81 -11.97 -7.63
C MET A 48 -5.82 -11.81 -6.50
N VAL A 49 -6.14 -12.94 -5.87
CA VAL A 49 -7.04 -13.03 -4.72
C VAL A 49 -6.29 -13.70 -3.58
N ILE A 50 -6.35 -13.12 -2.40
CA ILE A 50 -5.79 -13.67 -1.16
C ILE A 50 -6.90 -13.79 -0.13
N ASP A 51 -7.09 -14.98 0.43
CA ASP A 51 -8.15 -15.28 1.41
C ASP A 51 -9.55 -14.83 0.99
N GLY A 52 -9.81 -14.83 -0.31
CA GLY A 52 -11.07 -14.42 -0.92
C GLY A 52 -11.18 -12.93 -1.21
N CYS A 53 -10.22 -12.12 -0.79
CA CYS A 53 -10.17 -10.68 -1.04
C CYS A 53 -9.37 -10.35 -2.31
N MET A 54 -9.82 -9.38 -3.10
CA MET A 54 -9.10 -8.93 -4.30
C MET A 54 -7.87 -8.11 -3.89
N MET A 55 -6.68 -8.47 -4.38
CA MET A 55 -5.43 -7.78 -4.04
C MET A 55 -4.94 -6.89 -5.18
N VAL A 56 -4.94 -7.39 -6.41
CA VAL A 56 -4.42 -6.61 -7.54
C VAL A 56 -5.02 -7.09 -8.86
N THR A 57 -5.28 -6.15 -9.77
CA THR A 57 -5.56 -6.43 -11.17
C THR A 57 -4.53 -5.83 -12.10
N THR A 58 -4.28 -6.45 -13.24
CA THR A 58 -3.42 -5.87 -14.29
C THR A 58 -3.91 -4.48 -14.73
N ARG A 59 -5.24 -4.28 -14.77
CA ARG A 59 -5.85 -3.06 -15.33
C ARG A 59 -5.64 -1.82 -14.48
N ASP A 60 -5.79 -1.92 -13.16
CA ASP A 60 -5.93 -0.76 -12.27
C ASP A 60 -4.90 -0.69 -11.15
N ASN A 61 -3.91 -1.58 -11.12
CA ASN A 61 -2.83 -1.59 -10.11
C ASN A 61 -2.11 -0.25 -9.94
N PHE A 62 -2.04 0.58 -10.99
CA PHE A 62 -1.29 1.82 -10.97
C PHE A 62 -1.87 2.85 -9.99
N PHE A 63 -3.19 2.84 -9.74
CA PHE A 63 -3.80 3.78 -8.81
C PHE A 63 -3.20 3.61 -7.41
N TYR A 64 -3.26 2.39 -6.89
CA TYR A 64 -2.76 2.05 -5.57
C TYR A 64 -1.24 2.23 -5.45
N HIS A 65 -0.45 1.62 -6.34
CA HIS A 65 1.01 1.65 -6.21
C HIS A 65 1.60 3.07 -6.33
N GLU A 66 1.08 3.89 -7.25
CA GLU A 66 1.55 5.26 -7.40
C GLU A 66 1.16 6.12 -6.19
N MET A 67 -0.04 5.93 -5.63
CA MET A 67 -0.54 6.70 -4.48
C MET A 67 0.04 6.26 -3.13
N MET A 68 0.41 4.99 -2.99
CA MET A 68 1.16 4.49 -1.82
C MET A 68 2.62 4.96 -1.82
N SER A 69 3.20 5.19 -3.00
CA SER A 69 4.64 5.48 -3.14
C SER A 69 4.94 6.97 -3.29
N HIS A 70 4.41 7.60 -4.33
CA HIS A 70 4.90 8.90 -4.77
C HIS A 70 4.57 10.05 -3.81
N PRO A 71 3.34 10.16 -3.25
CA PRO A 71 3.06 11.20 -2.28
C PRO A 71 4.01 11.18 -1.07
N ALA A 72 4.28 10.00 -0.50
CA ALA A 72 5.20 9.85 0.62
C ALA A 72 6.65 10.25 0.24
N LEU A 73 7.14 9.79 -0.92
CA LEU A 73 8.51 10.07 -1.39
C LEU A 73 8.72 11.54 -1.77
N TYR A 74 7.72 12.21 -2.37
CA TYR A 74 7.81 13.64 -2.68
C TYR A 74 7.60 14.54 -1.46
N THR A 75 6.89 14.05 -0.44
CA THR A 75 6.75 14.77 0.85
C THR A 75 8.04 14.72 1.66
N HIS A 76 8.78 13.61 1.60
CA HIS A 76 10.11 13.53 2.21
C HIS A 76 11.12 14.42 1.47
N ALA A 77 11.98 15.12 2.22
CA ALA A 77 12.92 16.09 1.63
C ALA A 77 13.99 15.43 0.75
N ASN A 78 14.49 14.26 1.15
CA ASN A 78 15.45 13.48 0.36
C ASN A 78 15.40 11.99 0.74
N PRO A 79 14.41 11.21 0.26
CA PRO A 79 14.27 9.81 0.67
C PRO A 79 15.39 8.94 0.06
N GLN A 80 16.15 8.25 0.90
CA GLN A 80 17.27 7.38 0.47
C GLN A 80 17.07 5.91 0.86
N LYS A 81 16.60 5.66 2.08
CA LYS A 81 16.34 4.32 2.63
C LYS A 81 14.84 4.13 2.83
N VAL A 82 14.26 3.28 2.00
CA VAL A 82 12.82 2.99 1.99
C VAL A 82 12.59 1.54 2.38
N VAL A 83 11.56 1.31 3.19
CA VAL A 83 11.12 -0.04 3.55
C VAL A 83 9.66 -0.20 3.16
N VAL A 84 9.34 -1.27 2.46
CA VAL A 84 7.99 -1.73 2.17
C VAL A 84 7.72 -2.95 3.06
N ILE A 85 6.68 -2.89 3.88
CA ILE A 85 6.18 -4.05 4.65
C ILE A 85 4.96 -4.59 3.91
N GLY A 86 4.98 -5.87 3.56
CA GLY A 86 4.04 -6.48 2.61
C GLY A 86 4.44 -6.14 1.16
N GLY A 87 3.44 -5.84 0.32
CA GLY A 87 3.65 -5.51 -1.09
C GLY A 87 4.18 -6.68 -1.91
N GLY A 88 3.76 -7.90 -1.60
CA GLY A 88 4.25 -9.13 -2.22
C GLY A 88 4.17 -9.14 -3.75
N ASP A 89 3.25 -8.39 -4.36
CA ASP A 89 3.14 -8.22 -5.82
C ASP A 89 4.26 -7.35 -6.44
N CYS A 90 5.02 -6.64 -5.60
CA CYS A 90 6.17 -5.79 -5.93
C CYS A 90 5.84 -4.47 -6.65
N GLY A 91 4.57 -4.13 -6.88
CA GLY A 91 4.18 -2.90 -7.56
C GLY A 91 4.61 -1.64 -6.79
N THR A 92 4.45 -1.63 -5.46
CA THR A 92 4.94 -0.55 -4.60
C THR A 92 6.47 -0.42 -4.68
N LEU A 93 7.21 -1.53 -4.61
CA LEU A 93 8.67 -1.53 -4.75
C LEU A 93 9.12 -0.96 -6.10
N ARG A 94 8.45 -1.34 -7.20
CA ARG A 94 8.71 -0.80 -8.53
C ARG A 94 8.60 0.72 -8.55
N GLU A 95 7.55 1.28 -7.95
CA GLU A 95 7.33 2.72 -7.90
C GLU A 95 8.33 3.46 -7.00
N VAL A 96 8.73 2.85 -5.88
CA VAL A 96 9.81 3.37 -5.03
C VAL A 96 11.12 3.49 -5.81
N LEU A 97 11.48 2.45 -6.57
CA LEU A 97 12.73 2.39 -7.32
C LEU A 97 12.80 3.39 -8.50
N ARG A 98 11.67 3.97 -8.93
CA ARG A 98 11.70 5.08 -9.92
C ARG A 98 12.39 6.34 -9.40
N HIS A 99 12.52 6.49 -8.08
CA HIS A 99 13.16 7.66 -7.45
C HIS A 99 14.67 7.46 -7.35
N LYS A 100 15.45 8.32 -8.05
CA LYS A 100 16.91 8.24 -8.06
C LYS A 100 17.58 8.58 -6.73
N SER A 101 16.88 9.31 -5.84
CA SER A 101 17.37 9.59 -4.50
C SER A 101 17.40 8.34 -3.62
N VAL A 102 16.54 7.36 -3.92
CA VAL A 102 16.49 6.09 -3.20
C VAL A 102 17.75 5.30 -3.54
N THR A 103 18.53 5.01 -2.51
CA THR A 103 19.77 4.22 -2.58
C THR A 103 19.59 2.80 -2.04
N SER A 104 18.51 2.55 -1.28
CA SER A 104 18.16 1.25 -0.72
C SER A 104 16.64 1.14 -0.57
N ALA A 105 16.06 0.08 -1.10
CA ALA A 105 14.66 -0.27 -0.96
C ALA A 105 14.55 -1.72 -0.48
N VAL A 106 14.05 -1.93 0.73
CA VAL A 106 13.83 -3.27 1.29
C VAL A 106 12.35 -3.58 1.28
N GLN A 107 11.95 -4.69 0.66
CA GLN A 107 10.59 -5.22 0.77
C GLN A 107 10.59 -6.43 1.70
N VAL A 108 9.75 -6.39 2.73
CA VAL A 108 9.60 -7.45 3.72
C VAL A 108 8.22 -8.07 3.57
N GLU A 109 8.18 -9.22 2.90
CA GLU A 109 6.96 -10.00 2.64
C GLU A 109 6.97 -11.24 3.53
N ILE A 110 5.86 -11.60 4.16
CA ILE A 110 5.81 -12.78 5.03
C ILE A 110 5.69 -14.07 4.21
N ASP A 111 5.00 -14.02 3.07
CA ASP A 111 4.71 -15.16 2.22
C ASP A 111 5.39 -15.03 0.85
N GLU A 112 6.56 -15.67 0.71
CA GLU A 112 7.32 -15.72 -0.54
C GLU A 112 6.48 -16.13 -1.75
N ARG A 113 5.45 -16.96 -1.55
CA ARG A 113 4.62 -17.45 -2.65
C ARG A 113 3.86 -16.33 -3.35
N VAL A 114 3.46 -15.27 -2.64
CA VAL A 114 2.80 -14.10 -3.25
C VAL A 114 3.73 -13.49 -4.30
N THR A 115 4.99 -13.23 -3.93
CA THR A 115 6.00 -12.68 -4.85
C THR A 115 6.31 -13.60 -6.03
N ARG A 116 6.48 -14.90 -5.80
CA ARG A 116 6.75 -15.85 -6.88
C ARG A 116 5.59 -15.97 -7.87
N LEU A 117 4.35 -15.84 -7.40
CA LEU A 117 3.18 -15.82 -8.25
C LEU A 117 3.03 -14.49 -8.98
N ALA A 118 3.39 -13.36 -8.35
CA ALA A 118 3.48 -12.06 -9.00
C ALA A 118 4.50 -12.05 -10.15
N GLU A 119 5.70 -12.59 -9.94
CA GLU A 119 6.74 -12.71 -10.98
C GLU A 119 6.23 -13.50 -12.20
N LYS A 120 5.32 -14.47 -11.99
CA LYS A 120 4.75 -15.31 -13.04
C LYS A 120 3.57 -14.65 -13.76
N TYR A 121 2.64 -14.02 -13.02
CA TYR A 121 1.35 -13.60 -13.55
C TYR A 121 1.20 -12.09 -13.69
N PHE A 122 2.07 -11.31 -13.03
CA PHE A 122 2.14 -9.85 -13.05
C PHE A 122 3.59 -9.37 -13.28
N PRO A 123 4.30 -9.87 -14.30
CA PRO A 123 5.72 -9.54 -14.51
C PRO A 123 5.99 -8.03 -14.64
N GLU A 124 4.99 -7.24 -15.06
CA GLU A 124 5.05 -5.78 -15.12
C GLU A 124 5.17 -5.10 -13.75
N LEU A 125 4.78 -5.76 -12.67
CA LEU A 125 4.97 -5.27 -11.30
C LEU A 125 6.36 -5.62 -10.78
N CYS A 126 6.93 -6.73 -11.25
CA CYS A 126 8.20 -7.27 -10.77
C CYS A 126 9.43 -6.84 -11.61
N GLU A 127 9.27 -5.96 -12.60
CA GLU A 127 10.34 -5.56 -13.53
C GLU A 127 11.58 -4.98 -12.83
N SER A 128 11.41 -4.45 -11.62
CA SER A 128 12.47 -3.82 -10.82
C SER A 128 13.03 -4.71 -9.71
N ASN A 129 12.60 -5.98 -9.59
CA ASN A 129 13.03 -6.87 -8.49
C ASN A 129 14.55 -7.13 -8.50
N SER A 130 15.19 -7.05 -9.67
CA SER A 130 16.64 -7.21 -9.83
C SER A 130 17.43 -5.90 -9.75
N ASP A 131 16.80 -4.77 -9.43
CA ASP A 131 17.50 -3.51 -9.22
C ASP A 131 18.52 -3.69 -8.08
N PRO A 132 19.80 -3.26 -8.23
CA PRO A 132 20.81 -3.45 -7.19
C PRO A 132 20.51 -2.75 -5.86
N ARG A 133 19.54 -1.82 -5.84
CA ARG A 133 19.05 -1.15 -4.64
C ARG A 133 17.94 -1.93 -3.93
N ALA A 134 17.34 -2.92 -4.61
CA ALA A 134 16.24 -3.71 -4.10
C ALA A 134 16.74 -4.89 -3.26
N GLN A 135 16.06 -5.14 -2.14
CA GLN A 135 16.26 -6.35 -1.34
C GLN A 135 14.90 -6.91 -0.94
N LEU A 136 14.60 -8.13 -1.40
CA LEU A 136 13.41 -8.88 -1.00
C LEU A 136 13.75 -9.77 0.20
N LEU A 137 13.00 -9.65 1.28
CA LEU A 137 13.13 -10.45 2.50
C LEU A 137 11.81 -11.18 2.77
N PHE A 138 11.88 -12.51 2.90
CA PHE A 138 10.72 -13.35 3.17
C PHE A 138 10.62 -13.71 4.66
N ILE A 139 10.23 -12.74 5.47
CA ILE A 139 10.22 -12.79 6.94
C ILE A 139 9.07 -11.93 7.50
N ASP A 140 8.78 -12.09 8.79
CA ASP A 140 7.78 -11.28 9.50
C ASP A 140 8.20 -9.79 9.61
N GLY A 141 7.39 -8.91 9.02
CA GLY A 141 7.59 -7.46 9.03
C GLY A 141 7.46 -6.81 10.41
N ILE A 142 6.64 -7.36 11.32
CA ILE A 142 6.52 -6.88 12.70
C ILE A 142 7.84 -7.10 13.43
N LYS A 143 8.36 -8.33 13.34
CA LYS A 143 9.65 -8.68 13.93
C LYS A 143 10.77 -7.84 13.34
N TRP A 144 10.82 -7.73 12.01
CA TRP A 144 11.86 -6.96 11.32
C TRP A 144 11.86 -5.50 11.76
N MET A 145 10.69 -4.87 11.90
CA MET A 145 10.59 -3.48 12.34
C MET A 145 10.97 -3.29 13.81
N ALA A 146 10.66 -4.25 14.68
CA ALA A 146 11.08 -4.22 16.09
C ALA A 146 12.62 -4.27 16.24
N GLU A 147 13.28 -5.04 15.38
CA GLU A 147 14.73 -5.24 15.34
C GLU A 147 15.49 -4.17 14.53
N ALA A 148 14.77 -3.35 13.75
CA ALA A 148 15.38 -2.32 12.91
C ALA A 148 16.22 -1.32 13.73
N GLN A 149 17.34 -0.91 13.15
CA GLN A 149 18.23 0.11 13.73
C GLN A 149 17.47 1.43 13.93
N PRO A 150 17.48 2.02 15.15
CA PRO A 150 16.81 3.30 15.39
C PRO A 150 17.31 4.41 14.46
N GLY A 151 16.40 5.23 13.93
CA GLY A 151 16.77 6.37 13.08
C GLY A 151 17.49 5.99 11.78
N SER A 152 17.24 4.80 11.23
CA SER A 152 17.93 4.30 10.04
C SER A 152 17.12 4.42 8.75
N ILE A 153 15.80 4.62 8.83
CA ILE A 153 14.87 4.60 7.70
C ILE A 153 14.32 6.01 7.41
N ASP A 154 14.22 6.40 6.14
CA ASP A 154 13.62 7.67 5.71
C ASP A 154 12.11 7.53 5.54
N VAL A 155 11.68 6.46 4.83
CA VAL A 155 10.27 6.22 4.51
C VAL A 155 9.92 4.76 4.76
N ILE A 156 8.81 4.53 5.47
CA ILE A 156 8.18 3.22 5.64
C ILE A 156 6.86 3.23 4.87
N ILE A 157 6.62 2.22 4.05
CA ILE A 157 5.37 1.98 3.33
C ILE A 157 4.79 0.66 3.85
N ILE A 158 3.58 0.69 4.39
CA ILE A 158 2.86 -0.50 4.84
C ILE A 158 1.81 -0.81 3.79
N ASP A 159 2.14 -1.81 2.99
CA ASP A 159 1.36 -2.34 1.87
C ASP A 159 0.86 -3.73 2.25
N SER A 160 -0.01 -3.77 3.27
CA SER A 160 -0.56 -5.01 3.82
C SER A 160 -1.94 -5.30 3.27
N THR A 161 -2.37 -6.55 3.42
CA THR A 161 -3.79 -6.91 3.32
C THR A 161 -4.60 -6.24 4.44
N ASP A 162 -5.92 -6.35 4.34
CA ASP A 162 -6.88 -6.00 5.39
C ASP A 162 -6.43 -6.55 6.77
N PRO A 163 -6.80 -5.91 7.90
CA PRO A 163 -6.37 -6.29 9.25
C PRO A 163 -7.00 -7.60 9.76
N ILE A 164 -6.84 -8.67 8.99
CA ILE A 164 -7.31 -10.03 9.24
C ILE A 164 -6.09 -10.95 9.11
N GLY A 165 -5.99 -11.93 10.00
CA GLY A 165 -4.92 -12.93 9.94
C GLY A 165 -3.53 -12.30 10.18
N PRO A 166 -2.51 -12.59 9.34
CA PRO A 166 -1.14 -12.11 9.57
C PRO A 166 -0.99 -10.59 9.67
N ALA A 167 -1.88 -9.82 9.03
CA ALA A 167 -1.79 -8.37 8.97
C ALA A 167 -2.36 -7.64 10.20
N GLU A 168 -3.15 -8.29 11.06
CA GLU A 168 -3.78 -7.65 12.24
C GLU A 168 -2.75 -6.94 13.14
N GLY A 169 -1.57 -7.55 13.30
CA GLY A 169 -0.48 -7.01 14.10
C GLY A 169 0.15 -5.72 13.55
N LEU A 170 -0.12 -5.36 12.30
CA LEU A 170 0.39 -4.15 11.63
C LEU A 170 -0.44 -2.89 11.92
N PHE A 171 -1.60 -3.01 12.59
CA PHE A 171 -2.55 -1.90 12.75
C PHE A 171 -2.60 -1.34 14.19
N ASN A 172 -1.69 -1.75 15.08
CA ASN A 172 -1.70 -1.35 16.49
C ASN A 172 -0.56 -0.38 16.88
N ALA A 173 -0.75 0.31 18.00
CA ALA A 173 0.19 1.31 18.51
C ALA A 173 1.60 0.76 18.80
N ALA A 174 1.74 -0.54 19.14
CA ALA A 174 3.06 -1.14 19.42
C ALA A 174 3.89 -1.30 18.14
N PHE A 175 3.24 -1.72 17.04
CA PHE A 175 3.89 -1.76 15.74
C PHE A 175 4.26 -0.35 15.24
N TYR A 176 3.35 0.62 15.37
CA TYR A 176 3.64 2.02 15.04
C TYR A 176 4.78 2.60 15.88
N ALA A 177 4.91 2.24 17.16
CA ALA A 177 6.02 2.67 17.99
C ALA A 177 7.37 2.08 17.50
N SER A 178 7.37 0.84 16.98
CA SER A 178 8.54 0.24 16.35
C SER A 178 8.91 0.98 15.06
N CYS A 179 7.93 1.31 14.22
CA CYS A 179 8.13 2.14 13.04
C CYS A 179 8.70 3.52 13.40
N LEU A 180 8.11 4.20 14.39
CA LEU A 180 8.55 5.51 14.87
C LEU A 180 10.00 5.47 15.37
N LYS A 181 10.40 4.41 16.09
CA LYS A 181 11.79 4.20 16.54
C LYS A 181 12.74 4.07 15.36
N ALA A 182 12.38 3.28 14.34
CA ALA A 182 13.24 3.01 13.18
C ALA A 182 13.38 4.22 12.23
N LEU A 183 12.36 5.09 12.15
CA LEU A 183 12.39 6.30 11.33
C LEU A 183 13.41 7.34 11.81
N LYS A 184 14.08 8.00 10.87
CA LYS A 184 14.84 9.25 11.08
C LYS A 184 13.93 10.37 11.61
N PRO A 185 14.49 11.43 12.22
CA PRO A 185 13.68 12.50 12.82
C PRO A 185 12.61 13.10 11.91
N ASP A 186 12.90 13.26 10.61
CA ASP A 186 12.02 13.79 9.58
C ASP A 186 11.27 12.72 8.78
N GLY A 187 11.43 11.45 9.16
CA GLY A 187 10.93 10.29 8.45
C GLY A 187 9.40 10.17 8.44
N ILE A 188 8.91 9.50 7.41
CA ILE A 188 7.49 9.37 7.08
C ILE A 188 7.10 7.90 7.06
N ILE A 189 5.92 7.59 7.60
CA ILE A 189 5.23 6.34 7.33
C ILE A 189 4.01 6.62 6.47
N VAL A 190 3.69 5.70 5.56
CA VAL A 190 2.41 5.66 4.86
C VAL A 190 1.86 4.25 4.96
N GLN A 191 0.58 4.13 5.25
CA GLN A 191 -0.11 2.85 5.37
C GLN A 191 -1.42 2.94 4.62
N GLN A 192 -1.75 1.88 3.88
CA GLN A 192 -3.10 1.69 3.35
C GLN A 192 -4.09 1.74 4.53
N SER A 193 -5.16 2.51 4.38
CA SER A 193 -6.12 2.74 5.47
C SER A 193 -7.54 2.53 5.00
N GLU A 194 -7.77 1.53 4.15
CA GLU A 194 -9.10 1.10 3.76
C GLU A 194 -9.96 2.13 3.01
N SER A 195 -11.21 1.77 2.75
CA SER A 195 -12.22 2.65 2.19
C SER A 195 -12.66 3.71 3.21
N PRO A 196 -12.54 5.02 2.89
CA PRO A 196 -13.07 6.07 3.75
C PRO A 196 -14.58 6.00 3.97
N LEU A 197 -15.30 5.41 3.03
CA LEU A 197 -16.76 5.33 3.06
C LEU A 197 -17.24 4.12 3.87
N ALA A 198 -16.64 2.95 3.65
CA ALA A 198 -17.04 1.73 4.36
C ALA A 198 -16.37 1.63 5.74
N HIS A 199 -15.10 2.02 5.88
CA HIS A 199 -14.27 1.65 7.03
C HIS A 199 -13.87 2.85 7.93
N LEU A 200 -14.68 3.91 7.96
CA LEU A 200 -14.37 5.15 8.71
C LEU A 200 -13.95 4.94 10.18
N PRO A 201 -14.57 4.03 10.97
CA PRO A 201 -14.08 3.74 12.32
C PRO A 201 -12.64 3.24 12.34
N LEU A 202 -12.28 2.32 11.44
CA LEU A 202 -10.92 1.77 11.33
C LEU A 202 -9.90 2.85 10.90
N LEU A 203 -10.26 3.75 9.98
CA LEU A 203 -9.41 4.91 9.66
C LEU A 203 -9.13 5.76 10.91
N THR A 204 -10.13 5.93 11.78
CA THR A 204 -10.01 6.68 13.03
C THR A 204 -9.09 5.95 14.01
N ASP A 205 -9.22 4.63 14.12
CA ASP A 205 -8.38 3.80 14.98
C ASP A 205 -6.92 3.79 14.54
N ILE A 206 -6.65 3.69 13.23
CA ILE A 206 -5.29 3.79 12.65
C ILE A 206 -4.66 5.13 13.04
N ARG A 207 -5.39 6.24 12.83
CA ARG A 207 -4.90 7.59 13.14
C ARG A 207 -4.65 7.78 14.65
N ASN A 208 -5.55 7.25 15.48
CA ASN A 208 -5.37 7.26 16.94
C ASN A 208 -4.14 6.47 17.35
N ALA A 209 -3.96 5.26 16.82
CA ALA A 209 -2.82 4.40 17.13
C ALA A 209 -1.48 5.03 16.68
N MET A 210 -1.43 5.66 15.50
CA MET A 210 -0.27 6.45 15.06
C MET A 210 0.00 7.65 15.99
N THR A 211 -1.05 8.37 16.41
CA THR A 211 -0.91 9.48 17.36
C THR A 211 -0.40 9.00 18.72
N THR A 212 -0.96 7.90 19.24
CA THR A 212 -0.53 7.25 20.49
C THR A 212 0.92 6.77 20.41
N ALA A 213 1.37 6.28 19.26
CA ALA A 213 2.76 5.90 19.06
C ALA A 213 3.71 7.12 19.09
N GLY A 214 3.23 8.33 18.82
CA GLY A 214 3.99 9.57 18.93
C GLY A 214 4.30 10.28 17.60
N PHE A 215 3.60 9.95 16.51
CA PHE A 215 3.68 10.73 15.27
C PHE A 215 3.08 12.15 15.47
N GLN A 216 3.72 13.17 14.90
CA GLN A 216 3.35 14.57 15.15
C GLN A 216 2.32 15.15 14.17
N SER A 217 2.28 14.62 12.95
CA SER A 217 1.34 15.07 11.93
C SER A 217 0.85 13.88 11.12
N LEU A 218 -0.43 13.94 10.74
CA LEU A 218 -1.10 12.91 9.96
C LEU A 218 -1.88 13.53 8.81
N ARG A 219 -1.87 12.88 7.65
CA ARG A 219 -2.69 13.21 6.47
C ARG A 219 -3.22 11.93 5.87
N THR A 220 -4.53 11.88 5.62
CA THR A 220 -5.15 10.74 4.92
C THR A 220 -5.39 11.17 3.48
N LEU A 221 -4.77 10.47 2.54
CA LEU A 221 -4.87 10.66 1.11
C LEU A 221 -5.93 9.74 0.56
N CYS A 222 -6.89 10.29 -0.18
CA CYS A 222 -7.95 9.51 -0.80
C CYS A 222 -7.69 9.35 -2.30
N PHE A 223 -7.95 8.18 -2.86
CA PHE A 223 -7.78 7.88 -4.28
C PHE A 223 -8.74 6.77 -4.74
N PRO A 224 -9.08 6.68 -6.04
CA PRO A 224 -9.91 5.60 -6.53
C PRO A 224 -9.12 4.29 -6.58
N GLN A 225 -9.76 3.18 -6.22
CA GLN A 225 -9.25 1.84 -6.50
C GLN A 225 -10.44 0.98 -6.92
N PRO A 226 -10.77 0.94 -8.22
CA PRO A 226 -12.02 0.36 -8.70
C PRO A 226 -12.24 -1.10 -8.32
N CYS A 227 -11.18 -1.92 -8.23
CA CYS A 227 -11.30 -3.31 -7.80
C CYS A 227 -11.49 -3.53 -6.29
N TYR A 228 -11.35 -2.50 -5.47
CA TYR A 228 -11.48 -2.61 -4.02
C TYR A 228 -12.88 -2.21 -3.53
N PRO A 229 -13.24 -2.59 -2.29
CA PRO A 229 -14.47 -2.16 -1.64
C PRO A 229 -14.80 -0.70 -1.91
N THR A 230 -16.05 -0.43 -2.33
CA THR A 230 -16.59 0.90 -2.68
C THR A 230 -15.97 1.61 -3.89
N GLY A 231 -14.88 1.09 -4.46
CA GLY A 231 -14.10 1.77 -5.51
C GLY A 231 -13.29 2.98 -5.01
N TRP A 232 -13.38 3.31 -3.72
CA TRP A 232 -12.76 4.48 -3.10
C TRP A 232 -11.89 4.07 -1.92
N TRP A 233 -10.61 4.41 -2.00
CA TRP A 233 -9.58 3.95 -1.09
C TRP A 233 -8.79 5.09 -0.46
N SER A 234 -7.97 4.75 0.52
CA SER A 234 -7.11 5.72 1.17
C SER A 234 -5.79 5.16 1.70
N ALA A 235 -4.86 6.08 1.91
CA ALA A 235 -3.63 5.83 2.64
C ALA A 235 -3.42 6.93 3.69
N THR A 236 -3.03 6.56 4.91
CA THR A 236 -2.70 7.51 5.97
C THR A 236 -1.18 7.68 6.07
N LEU A 237 -0.72 8.90 5.80
CA LEU A 237 0.63 9.36 6.09
C LEU A 237 0.72 9.81 7.54
N ALA A 238 1.85 9.51 8.18
CA ALA A 238 2.24 10.12 9.43
C ALA A 238 3.73 10.49 9.42
N ARG A 239 4.07 11.62 10.04
CA ARG A 239 5.46 12.11 10.12
C ARG A 239 5.96 12.12 11.55
N LYS A 240 7.17 11.61 11.76
CA LYS A 240 7.78 11.53 13.09
C LYS A 240 7.95 12.92 13.71
N ARG A 241 8.47 13.89 12.94
CA ARG A 241 8.54 15.31 13.33
C ARG A 241 8.26 16.23 12.16
N GLY A 242 7.59 17.35 12.43
CA GLY A 242 7.26 18.37 11.43
C GLY A 242 5.90 18.15 10.76
N SER A 243 5.58 19.00 9.78
CA SER A 243 4.29 18.98 9.08
C SER A 243 4.31 18.07 7.84
N LEU A 244 3.10 17.76 7.36
CA LEU A 244 2.80 17.08 6.10
C LEU A 244 2.06 18.02 5.12
N ASP A 245 2.15 19.33 5.32
CA ASP A 245 1.39 20.33 4.56
C ASP A 245 2.07 20.73 3.24
N THR A 246 3.34 20.37 3.09
CA THR A 246 4.15 20.73 1.94
C THR A 246 4.90 19.51 1.44
N PHE A 247 5.14 19.48 0.14
CA PHE A 247 5.94 18.47 -0.52
C PHE A 247 6.82 19.15 -1.58
N ARG A 248 7.75 18.41 -2.18
CA ARG A 248 8.66 18.92 -3.21
C ARG A 248 7.93 19.10 -4.54
N GLU A 249 7.09 20.13 -4.65
CA GLU A 249 6.23 20.40 -5.82
C GLU A 249 7.01 20.48 -7.13
N ALA A 250 8.14 21.20 -7.14
CA ALA A 250 8.99 21.32 -8.32
C ALA A 250 9.53 19.96 -8.79
N ASP A 251 9.90 19.08 -7.86
CA ASP A 251 10.40 17.74 -8.19
C ASP A 251 9.25 16.82 -8.65
N ALA A 252 8.06 16.95 -8.07
CA ALA A 252 6.88 16.21 -8.50
C ALA A 252 6.44 16.61 -9.92
N ALA A 253 6.52 17.90 -10.25
CA ALA A 253 6.25 18.44 -11.58
C ALA A 253 7.30 18.01 -12.62
N ALA A 254 8.57 17.99 -12.21
CA ALA A 254 9.72 17.67 -13.06
C ALA A 254 10.13 16.18 -13.00
N LYS A 255 9.25 15.30 -12.51
CA LYS A 255 9.56 13.88 -12.32
C LYS A 255 10.11 13.23 -13.61
N PRO A 256 11.23 12.50 -13.56
CA PRO A 256 11.92 12.01 -14.76
C PRO A 256 11.32 10.73 -15.35
N PHE A 257 10.14 10.33 -14.87
CA PHE A 257 9.45 9.09 -15.26
C PHE A 257 7.96 9.34 -15.47
N ALA A 258 7.38 8.52 -16.34
CA ALA A 258 5.94 8.51 -16.59
C ALA A 258 5.19 7.84 -15.44
N THR A 259 3.96 8.30 -15.24
CA THR A 259 2.97 7.78 -14.29
C THR A 259 1.63 7.74 -15.02
N GLN A 260 0.74 6.86 -14.61
CA GLN A 260 -0.60 6.75 -15.19
C GLN A 260 -1.62 7.59 -14.42
N TYR A 261 -1.45 7.77 -13.11
CA TYR A 261 -2.38 8.51 -12.25
C TYR A 261 -1.72 9.70 -11.57
N TYR A 262 -0.63 9.47 -10.84
CA TYR A 262 0.01 10.49 -10.02
C TYR A 262 0.60 11.60 -10.88
N ASN A 263 0.29 12.84 -10.52
CA ASN A 263 0.95 14.04 -11.00
C ASN A 263 0.87 15.11 -9.89
N LEU A 264 1.43 16.30 -10.14
CA LEU A 264 1.42 17.40 -9.17
C LEU A 264 -0.01 17.72 -8.68
N ASP A 265 -0.94 17.90 -9.61
CA ASP A 265 -2.32 18.27 -9.29
C ASP A 265 -3.04 17.16 -8.53
N MET A 266 -2.77 15.89 -8.87
CA MET A 266 -3.33 14.76 -8.16
C MET A 266 -2.79 14.63 -6.75
N HIS A 267 -1.54 15.01 -6.48
CA HIS A 267 -1.02 15.09 -5.12
C HIS A 267 -1.80 16.15 -4.32
N HIS A 268 -1.97 17.36 -4.86
CA HIS A 268 -2.78 18.39 -4.21
C HIS A 268 -4.23 17.95 -3.97
N ALA A 269 -4.84 17.31 -4.96
CA ALA A 269 -6.22 16.80 -4.85
C ALA A 269 -6.32 15.72 -3.76
N ALA A 270 -5.34 14.83 -3.65
CA ALA A 270 -5.34 13.78 -2.63
C ALA A 270 -5.20 14.32 -1.19
N LEU A 271 -4.60 15.52 -1.02
CA LEU A 271 -4.54 16.21 0.28
C LEU A 271 -5.87 16.84 0.70
N ALA A 272 -6.81 17.03 -0.25
CA ALA A 272 -8.12 17.55 0.05
C ALA A 272 -8.97 16.51 0.81
N GLN A 273 -9.69 16.96 1.83
CA GLN A 273 -10.57 16.08 2.62
C GLN A 273 -12.05 16.46 2.46
N PRO A 274 -12.94 15.49 2.23
CA PRO A 274 -14.38 15.70 2.27
C PRO A 274 -14.86 15.98 3.70
N GLU A 275 -15.98 16.68 3.82
CA GLU A 275 -16.49 17.19 5.10
C GLU A 275 -16.74 16.11 6.17
N PHE A 276 -17.13 14.90 5.79
CA PHE A 276 -17.35 13.84 6.79
C PHE A 276 -16.04 13.31 7.38
N LEU A 277 -14.95 13.29 6.60
CA LEU A 277 -13.62 12.95 7.12
C LEU A 277 -13.08 14.05 8.04
N LYS A 278 -13.27 15.33 7.66
CA LYS A 278 -12.92 16.46 8.54
C LYS A 278 -13.60 16.34 9.91
N ARG A 279 -14.91 16.09 9.91
CA ARG A 279 -15.68 15.85 11.14
C ARG A 279 -15.15 14.66 11.94
N ALA A 280 -14.87 13.53 11.27
CA ALA A 280 -14.38 12.32 11.94
C ALA A 280 -12.98 12.51 12.54
N PHE A 281 -12.12 13.28 11.88
CA PHE A 281 -10.73 13.50 12.29
C PHE A 281 -10.52 14.71 13.19
N GLY A 282 -11.57 15.47 13.49
CA GLY A 282 -11.50 16.68 14.31
C GLY A 282 -10.72 17.83 13.64
N ALA A 283 -10.79 17.92 12.30
CA ALA A 283 -10.12 18.92 11.48
C ALA A 283 -11.06 20.05 11.00
#